data_AF-A0A960SUW0-F1
#
_entry.id   AF-A0A960SUW0-F1
#
_cell.length_a   1.000
_cell.length_b   1.000
_cell.length_c   1.000
_cell.angle_alpha   90.00
_cell.angle_beta   90.00
_cell.angle_gamma   90.00
#
_symmetry.space_group_name_H-M   'P 1'
#
loop_
_entity.id
_entity.type
_entity.pdbx_description
1 polymer ?
#
loop_
_entity_poly.entity_id
_entity_poly.type
_entity_poly.pdbx_seq_one_letter_code
_entity_poly.pdbx_strand_id
1 'polypeptide(L)'
;MTELVVALSIVAIVLLPLSLSVMIEQRLLLSERCRAVAMTIVDGEMEVLKAGAWRELEPGTHSYVPQAASAGTLPKGAFTTTLTNGVLRLEWIPQQHHRGGPVLREVTLP
;
A
#
# COMPACT_ATOMS: atom_id res chain seq x y z
N MET A 1 45.15 -19.70 -15.61
CA MET A 1 43.76 -19.48 -16.10
C MET A 1 42.75 -20.30 -15.29
N THR A 2 42.98 -21.59 -15.06
CA THR A 2 42.08 -22.48 -14.29
C THR A 2 41.84 -22.00 -12.85
N GLU A 3 42.89 -21.65 -12.11
CA GLU A 3 42.76 -21.18 -10.73
C GLU A 3 41.92 -19.90 -10.60
N LEU A 4 42.10 -18.96 -11.53
CA LEU A 4 41.30 -17.72 -11.58
C LEU A 4 39.81 -18.03 -11.83
N VAL A 5 39.52 -18.94 -12.77
CA VAL A 5 38.14 -19.36 -13.07
C VAL A 5 37.52 -20.02 -11.85
N VAL A 6 38.23 -20.92 -11.17
CA VAL A 6 37.74 -21.60 -9.97
C VAL A 6 37.47 -20.60 -8.84
N ALA A 7 38.39 -19.66 -8.59
CA ALA A 7 38.21 -18.63 -7.58
C ALA A 7 36.97 -17.76 -7.86
N LEU A 8 36.77 -17.34 -9.10
CA LEU A 8 35.61 -16.55 -9.50
C LEU A 8 34.30 -17.35 -9.37
N SER A 9 34.31 -18.64 -9.71
CA SER A 9 33.15 -19.51 -9.55
C SER A 9 32.72 -19.66 -8.09
N ILE A 10 33.68 -19.82 -7.17
CA ILE A 10 33.38 -19.90 -5.73
C ILE A 10 32.74 -18.59 -5.25
N VAL A 11 33.30 -17.44 -5.64
CA VAL A 11 32.74 -16.13 -5.29
C VAL A 11 31.32 -15.97 -5.83
N ALA A 12 31.09 -16.33 -7.10
CA ALA A 12 29.76 -16.25 -7.70
C ALA A 12 28.76 -17.15 -6.97
N ILE A 13 29.12 -18.40 -6.66
CA ILE A 13 28.26 -19.34 -5.94
C ILE A 13 27.88 -18.81 -4.55
N VAL A 14 28.79 -18.14 -3.85
CA VAL A 14 28.52 -17.55 -2.54
C VAL A 14 27.66 -16.29 -2.64
N LEU A 15 27.88 -15.43 -3.64
CA LEU A 15 27.16 -14.16 -3.78
C LEU A 15 25.75 -14.31 -4.35
N LEU A 16 25.50 -15.35 -5.16
CA LEU A 16 24.19 -15.59 -5.76
C LEU A 16 23.05 -15.73 -4.73
N PRO A 17 23.12 -16.61 -3.72
CA PRO A 17 22.04 -16.74 -2.73
C PRO A 17 21.85 -15.47 -1.90
N LEU A 18 22.94 -14.75 -1.59
CA LEU A 18 22.87 -13.47 -0.88
C LEU A 18 22.10 -12.43 -1.69
N SER A 19 22.41 -12.31 -2.98
CA SER A 19 21.75 -11.37 -3.89
C SER A 19 20.25 -11.67 -4.03
N LEU A 20 19.89 -12.96 -4.09
CA LEU A 20 18.49 -13.39 -4.13
C LEU A 20 17.74 -13.04 -2.83
N SER A 21 18.36 -13.27 -1.67
CA SER A 21 17.77 -12.92 -0.36
C SER A 21 17.47 -11.43 -0.26
N VAL A 22 18.45 -10.58 -0.59
CA VAL A 22 18.29 -9.12 -0.59
C VAL A 22 17.18 -8.67 -1.54
N MET A 23 17.10 -9.26 -2.73
CA MET A 23 16.04 -8.93 -3.68
C MET A 23 14.63 -9.28 -3.14
N ILE A 24 14.49 -10.40 -2.44
CA ILE A 24 13.21 -10.80 -1.81
C ILE A 24 12.84 -9.83 -0.69
N GLU A 25 13.78 -9.52 0.19
CA GLU A 25 13.58 -8.58 1.30
C GLU A 25 13.21 -7.18 0.81
N GLN A 26 13.88 -6.68 -0.23
CA GLN A 26 13.55 -5.38 -0.83
C GLN A 26 12.12 -5.34 -1.35
N ARG A 27 11.63 -6.42 -1.97
CA ARG A 27 10.24 -6.50 -2.43
C ARG A 27 9.26 -6.43 -1.27
N LEU A 28 9.56 -7.13 -0.17
CA LEU A 28 8.73 -7.11 1.04
C LEU A 28 8.72 -5.73 1.71
N LEU A 29 9.89 -5.09 1.82
CA LEU A 29 9.99 -3.73 2.37
C LEU A 29 9.20 -2.72 1.54
N LEU A 30 9.25 -2.83 0.21
CA LEU A 30 8.45 -1.98 -0.66
C LEU A 30 6.96 -2.22 -0.49
N SER A 31 6.50 -3.47 -0.34
CA SER A 31 5.09 -3.74 -0.08
C SER A 31 4.63 -3.19 1.27
N GLU A 32 5.40 -3.37 2.34
CA GLU A 32 5.05 -2.83 3.66
C GLU A 32 5.12 -1.30 3.70
N ARG A 33 6.10 -0.69 3.00
CA ARG A 33 6.15 0.77 2.86
C ARG A 33 4.91 1.30 2.14
N CYS A 34 4.50 0.68 1.04
CA CYS A 34 3.28 1.09 0.34
C CYS A 34 2.05 0.97 1.25
N ARG A 35 1.93 -0.15 1.96
CA ARG A 35 0.85 -0.40 2.91
C ARG A 35 0.83 0.63 4.04
N ALA A 36 1.99 0.96 4.61
CA ALA A 36 2.12 1.98 5.65
C ALA A 36 1.64 3.35 5.17
N VAL A 37 2.08 3.79 3.98
CA VAL A 37 1.63 5.07 3.40
C VAL A 37 0.12 5.06 3.14
N ALA A 38 -0.42 3.96 2.62
CA ALA A 38 -1.86 3.82 2.39
C ALA A 38 -2.65 3.86 3.71
N MET A 39 -2.17 3.20 4.77
CA MET A 39 -2.76 3.29 6.11
C MET A 39 -2.77 4.73 6.62
N THR A 40 -1.65 5.45 6.54
CA THR A 40 -1.58 6.84 6.98
C THR A 40 -2.56 7.74 6.22
N ILE A 41 -2.71 7.54 4.92
CA ILE A 41 -3.67 8.31 4.11
C ILE A 41 -5.10 7.96 4.51
N VAL A 42 -5.46 6.68 4.52
CA VAL A 42 -6.82 6.24 4.87
C VAL A 42 -7.20 6.70 6.28
N ASP A 43 -6.28 6.58 7.25
CA ASP A 43 -6.51 7.03 8.62
C ASP A 43 -6.71 8.56 8.69
N GLY A 44 -5.89 9.34 7.99
CA GLY A 44 -6.02 10.80 7.95
C GLY A 44 -7.32 11.27 7.28
N GLU A 45 -7.64 10.72 6.12
CA GLU A 45 -8.89 11.04 5.41
C GLU A 45 -10.12 10.60 6.20
N MET A 46 -10.03 9.48 6.93
CA MET A 46 -11.11 9.03 7.80
C MET A 46 -11.41 10.04 8.92
N GLU A 47 -10.40 10.68 9.50
CA GLU A 47 -10.62 11.73 10.50
C GLU A 47 -11.30 12.97 9.90
N VAL A 48 -10.94 13.36 8.68
CA VAL A 48 -11.64 14.44 7.95
C VAL A 48 -13.11 14.07 7.70
N LEU A 49 -13.35 12.84 7.25
CA LEU A 49 -14.69 12.32 7.02
C LEU A 49 -15.50 12.34 8.32
N LYS A 50 -14.96 11.83 9.44
CA LYS A 50 -15.59 11.84 10.76
C LYS A 50 -15.91 13.24 11.27
N ALA A 51 -15.08 14.24 10.96
CA ALA A 51 -15.32 15.63 11.32
C ALA A 51 -16.57 16.23 10.64
N GLY A 52 -17.14 15.54 9.65
CA GLY A 52 -18.43 15.89 9.06
C GLY A 52 -18.43 15.92 7.53
N ALA A 53 -17.28 15.73 6.87
CA ALA A 53 -17.22 15.68 5.42
C ALA A 53 -17.99 14.47 4.83
N TRP A 54 -18.28 13.45 5.64
CA TRP A 54 -19.16 12.35 5.23
C TRP A 54 -20.56 12.80 4.80
N ARG A 55 -21.05 13.95 5.27
CA ARG A 55 -22.39 14.46 4.94
C ARG A 55 -22.54 14.88 3.49
N GLU A 56 -21.43 15.12 2.79
CA GLU A 56 -21.40 15.43 1.36
C GLU A 56 -21.42 14.17 0.49
N LEU A 57 -21.26 12.98 1.09
CA LEU A 57 -21.27 11.71 0.39
C LEU A 57 -22.70 11.20 0.23
N GLU A 58 -23.01 10.73 -0.97
CA GLU A 58 -24.23 9.97 -1.20
C GLU A 58 -24.09 8.55 -0.64
N PRO A 59 -25.19 7.94 -0.15
CA PRO A 59 -25.21 6.52 0.19
C PRO A 59 -24.74 5.63 -0.97
N GLY A 60 -24.10 4.51 -0.64
CA GLY A 60 -23.54 3.57 -1.62
C GLY A 60 -22.01 3.67 -1.75
N THR A 61 -21.47 3.05 -2.79
CA THR A 61 -20.02 2.97 -3.04
C THR A 61 -19.61 3.93 -4.14
N HIS A 62 -18.66 4.80 -3.85
CA HIS A 62 -18.18 5.85 -4.75
C HIS A 62 -16.66 5.89 -4.81
N SER A 63 -16.14 6.38 -5.94
CA SER A 63 -14.71 6.68 -6.06
C SER A 63 -14.37 7.88 -5.19
N TYR A 64 -13.26 7.80 -4.47
CA TYR A 64 -12.80 8.83 -3.57
C TYR A 64 -11.45 9.37 -4.03
N VAL A 65 -11.27 10.69 -3.94
CA VAL A 65 -10.00 11.35 -4.26
C VAL A 65 -9.43 11.90 -2.96
N PRO A 66 -8.35 11.30 -2.42
CA PRO A 66 -7.74 11.79 -1.18
C PRO A 66 -7.09 13.16 -1.40
N GLN A 67 -7.09 13.99 -0.37
CA GLN A 67 -6.43 15.30 -0.36
C GLN A 67 -4.96 15.19 0.10
N ALA A 68 -4.59 14.09 0.75
CA ALA A 68 -3.24 13.86 1.24
C ALA A 68 -2.16 13.97 0.13
N ALA A 69 -1.18 14.85 0.33
CA ALA A 69 -0.08 15.06 -0.62
C ALA A 69 0.74 13.78 -0.92
N SER A 70 0.80 12.85 0.05
CA SER A 70 1.46 11.55 -0.12
C SER A 70 0.73 10.60 -1.06
N ALA A 71 -0.51 10.88 -1.46
CA ALA A 71 -1.27 10.05 -2.40
C ALA A 71 -0.52 9.85 -3.74
N GLY A 72 0.22 10.88 -4.20
CA GLY A 72 1.04 10.78 -5.41
C GLY A 72 2.24 9.84 -5.29
N THR A 73 2.63 9.46 -4.06
CA THR A 73 3.72 8.51 -3.82
C THR A 73 3.26 7.06 -3.79
N LEU A 74 1.94 6.84 -3.68
CA LEU A 74 1.38 5.51 -3.74
C LEU A 74 1.46 4.94 -5.16
N PRO A 75 1.61 3.62 -5.28
CA PRO A 75 1.42 2.96 -6.56
C PRO A 75 -0.03 3.14 -7.04
N LYS A 76 -0.23 2.99 -8.36
CA LYS A 76 -1.58 3.05 -8.96
C LYS A 76 -2.55 2.15 -8.19
N GLY A 77 -3.68 2.73 -7.82
CA GLY A 77 -4.74 2.12 -7.04
C GLY A 77 -5.95 3.04 -7.01
N ALA A 78 -7.03 2.57 -6.43
CA ALA A 78 -8.27 3.33 -6.27
C ALA A 78 -8.60 3.48 -4.80
N PHE A 79 -9.06 4.67 -4.41
CA PHE A 79 -9.73 4.87 -3.14
C PHE A 79 -11.23 4.81 -3.37
N THR A 80 -11.94 4.09 -2.51
CA THR A 80 -13.40 3.98 -2.56
C THR A 80 -13.99 4.26 -1.19
N THR A 81 -15.07 5.03 -1.17
CA THR A 81 -15.89 5.21 0.02
C THR A 81 -17.17 4.43 -0.13
N THR A 82 -17.58 3.70 0.91
CA THR A 82 -18.89 3.06 0.99
C THR A 82 -19.64 3.59 2.20
N LEU A 83 -20.79 4.21 1.97
CA LEU A 83 -21.68 4.70 3.02
C LEU A 83 -22.95 3.86 3.05
N THR A 84 -23.11 3.03 4.09
CA THR A 84 -24.25 2.12 4.22
C THR A 84 -24.69 2.05 5.67
N ASN A 85 -25.99 2.26 5.93
CA ASN A 85 -26.60 2.09 7.25
C ASN A 85 -25.87 2.84 8.40
N GLY A 86 -25.40 4.07 8.14
CA GLY A 86 -24.67 4.86 9.14
C GLY A 86 -23.24 4.37 9.40
N VAL A 87 -22.73 3.43 8.61
CA VAL A 87 -21.32 3.02 8.62
C VAL A 87 -20.64 3.58 7.38
N LEU A 88 -19.57 4.32 7.61
CA LEU A 88 -18.69 4.80 6.55
C LEU A 88 -17.45 3.94 6.49
N ARG A 89 -17.16 3.46 5.29
CA ARG A 89 -15.98 2.68 4.97
C ARG A 89 -15.14 3.45 3.97
N LEU A 90 -13.84 3.56 4.21
CA LEU A 90 -12.86 4.06 3.26
C LEU A 90 -11.86 2.93 2.98
N GLU A 91 -11.68 2.63 1.71
CA GLU A 91 -10.81 1.56 1.24
C GLU A 91 -9.82 2.10 0.22
N TRP A 92 -8.58 1.66 0.31
CA TRP A 92 -7.60 1.76 -0.77
C TRP A 92 -7.32 0.38 -1.34
N ILE A 93 -7.47 0.23 -2.65
CA ILE A 93 -7.24 -1.01 -3.38
C ILE A 93 -6.08 -0.81 -4.36
N PRO A 94 -4.93 -1.48 -4.17
CA PRO A 94 -3.84 -1.41 -5.13
C PRO A 94 -4.23 -2.10 -6.44
N GLN A 95 -3.83 -1.52 -7.58
CA GLN A 95 -4.03 -2.16 -8.89
C GLN A 95 -3.21 -3.45 -9.04
N GLN A 96 -2.08 -3.54 -8.32
CA GLN A 96 -1.19 -4.70 -8.32
C GLN A 96 -1.17 -5.37 -6.95
N HIS A 97 -1.53 -6.66 -6.91
CA HIS A 97 -1.65 -7.46 -5.69
C HIS A 97 -0.37 -7.50 -4.83
N HIS A 98 0.82 -7.34 -5.43
CA HIS A 98 2.10 -7.37 -4.71
C HIS A 98 2.52 -6.03 -4.08
N ARG A 99 1.66 -4.99 -4.11
CA ARG A 99 2.00 -3.65 -3.59
C ARG A 99 1.19 -3.29 -2.36
N GLY A 100 1.45 -4.01 -1.27
CA GLY A 100 0.97 -3.64 0.08
C GLY A 100 -0.45 -4.09 0.43
N GLY A 101 -1.19 -4.70 -0.50
CA GLY A 101 -2.55 -5.20 -0.26
C GLY A 101 -3.59 -4.09 -0.03
N PRO A 102 -4.87 -4.44 0.04
CA PRO A 102 -5.92 -3.46 0.32
C PRO A 102 -5.81 -2.94 1.75
N VAL A 103 -6.12 -1.66 1.95
CA VAL A 103 -6.19 -1.01 3.26
C VAL A 103 -7.60 -0.51 3.46
N LEU A 104 -8.23 -0.92 4.56
CA LEU A 104 -9.62 -0.61 4.89
C LEU A 104 -9.70 0.04 6.26
N ARG A 105 -10.56 1.05 6.37
CA ARG A 105 -11.06 1.57 7.64
C ARG A 105 -12.56 1.75 7.59
N GLU A 106 -13.19 1.48 8.74
CA GLU A 106 -14.63 1.65 8.93
C GLU A 106 -14.86 2.47 10.19
N VAL A 107 -15.89 3.31 10.15
CA VAL A 107 -16.35 4.08 11.30
C VAL A 107 -17.87 4.13 11.33
N THR A 108 -18.44 4.02 12.52
CA THR A 108 -19.85 4.30 12.76
C THR A 108 -20.05 5.81 12.88
N LEU A 109 -20.97 6.34 12.10
CA LEU A 109 -21.33 7.74 12.10
C LEU A 109 -22.34 8.03 13.22
N PRO A 110 -22.33 9.25 13.78
CA PRO A 110 -23.25 9.65 14.85
C PRO A 110 -24.70 9.82 14.38
#